data_AF-J9H2J6-F1
#
_entry.id   AF-J9H2J6-F1
#
_cell.length_a   1.000
_cell.length_b   1.000
_cell.length_c   1.000
_cell.angle_alpha   90.00
_cell.angle_beta   90.00
_cell.angle_gamma   90.00
#
_symmetry.space_group_name_H-M   'P 1'
#
loop_
_entity.id
_entity.type
_entity.pdbx_description
1 polymer ?
#
loop_
_entity_poly.entity_id
_entity_poly.type
_entity_poly.pdbx_seq_one_letter_code
_entity_poly.pdbx_strand_id
1 'polypeptide(L)' 'LKTVKEIAPRQVMIYTIDRETPDHDLQKATHEELDRIGELLRQQGLSVSISY' A
#
# COMPACT_ATOMS: atom_id res chain seq x y z
N LEU A 1 -8.38 2.83 -5.08
CA LEU A 1 -8.28 4.16 -4.41
C LEU A 1 -9.60 4.69 -3.84
N LYS A 2 -10.76 4.48 -4.48
CA LYS A 2 -12.06 5.01 -4.03
C LYS A 2 -12.33 4.81 -2.52
N THR A 3 -12.21 3.58 -2.03
CA THR A 3 -12.43 3.25 -0.60
C THR A 3 -11.51 4.02 0.34
N VAL A 4 -10.22 4.15 0.00
CA VAL A 4 -9.26 4.90 0.83
C VAL A 4 -9.63 6.39 0.88
N LYS A 5 -10.11 6.95 -0.24
CA LYS A 5 -10.59 8.34 -0.28
C LYS A 5 -11.85 8.53 0.55
N GLU A 6 -12.79 7.59 0.49
CA GLU A 6 -14.04 7.64 1.27
C GLU A 6 -13.79 7.56 2.79
N ILE A 7 -12.81 6.77 3.21
CA ILE A 7 -12.40 6.68 4.62
C ILE A 7 -11.72 7.98 5.10
N ALA A 8 -11.07 8.72 4.19
CA ALA A 8 -10.31 9.94 4.48
C ALA A 8 -9.32 9.79 5.67
N PRO A 9 -8.42 8.78 5.65
CA PRO A 9 -7.51 8.56 6.76
C PRO A 9 -6.48 9.68 6.86
N ARG A 10 -6.02 9.98 8.07
CA ARG A 10 -4.93 10.93 8.31
C ARG A 10 -3.61 10.48 7.69
N GLN A 11 -3.36 9.18 7.63
CA GLN A 11 -2.15 8.58 7.09
C GLN A 11 -2.42 7.15 6.61
N VAL A 12 -1.69 6.72 5.57
CA VAL A 12 -1.68 5.35 5.06
C VAL A 12 -0.28 4.75 5.24
N MET A 13 -0.22 3.47 5.63
CA MET A 13 1.01 2.70 5.70
C MET A 13 0.92 1.53 4.71
N ILE A 14 1.95 1.35 3.89
CA ILE A 14 2.05 0.25 2.94
C ILE A 14 3.21 -0.64 3.37
N TYR A 15 2.96 -1.94 3.48
CA TYR A 15 3.96 -2.93 3.86
C TYR A 15 3.62 -4.28 3.22
N THR A 16 4.64 -5.09 2.97
CA THR A 16 4.43 -6.49 2.59
C THR A 16 4.16 -7.33 3.83
N ILE A 17 3.39 -8.40 3.66
CA ILE A 17 3.13 -9.33 4.74
C ILE A 17 4.07 -10.52 4.59
N ASP A 18 4.95 -10.72 5.58
CA ASP A 18 5.89 -11.83 5.62
C ASP A 18 5.38 -12.95 6.52
N ARG A 19 4.24 -13.52 6.13
CA ARG A 19 3.69 -14.74 6.73
C ARG A 19 2.99 -15.57 5.67
N GLU A 20 2.82 -16.85 5.98
CA GLU A 20 2.04 -17.75 5.15
C GLU A 20 0.61 -17.22 4.97
N THR A 21 0.14 -17.28 3.72
CA THR A 21 -1.21 -16.92 3.32
C THR A 21 -1.93 -18.16 2.80
N PRO A 22 -3.27 -18.27 3.00
CA PRO A 22 -4.03 -19.42 2.50
C PRO A 22 -3.93 -19.63 0.99
N ASP A 23 -3.67 -18.55 0.25
CA ASP A 23 -3.37 -18.59 -1.18
C ASP A 23 -1.84 -18.63 -1.35
N HIS A 24 -1.35 -19.72 -1.93
CA HIS A 24 0.08 -20.02 -2.07
C HIS A 24 0.70 -19.37 -3.33
N ASP A 25 -0.11 -18.88 -4.26
CA ASP A 25 0.39 -18.22 -5.48
C ASP A 25 0.60 -16.72 -5.29
N LEU A 26 0.26 -16.17 -4.11
CA LEU A 26 0.50 -14.78 -3.76
C LEU A 26 2.00 -14.46 -3.70
N GLN A 27 2.38 -13.37 -4.36
CA GLN A 27 3.74 -12.86 -4.37
C GLN A 27 3.80 -11.53 -3.62
N LYS A 28 4.93 -11.28 -2.95
CA LYS A 28 5.21 -9.97 -2.38
C LYS A 28 5.34 -8.95 -3.51
N ALA A 29 4.72 -7.79 -3.33
CA ALA A 29 4.97 -6.66 -4.21
C ALA A 29 6.46 -6.29 -4.18
N THR A 30 7.02 -5.91 -5.32
CA THR A 30 8.39 -5.39 -5.38
C THR A 30 8.45 -3.99 -4.78
N HIS A 31 9.67 -3.51 -4.52
CA HIS A 31 9.87 -2.15 -3.99
C HIS A 31 9.27 -1.11 -4.93
N GLU A 32 9.45 -1.28 -6.24
CA GLU A 32 8.95 -0.38 -7.27
C GLU A 32 7.42 -0.33 -7.30
N GLU A 33 6.75 -1.48 -7.11
CA GLU A 33 5.30 -1.51 -7.07
C GLU A 33 4.75 -0.88 -5.78
N LEU A 34 5.43 -1.07 -4.64
CA LEU A 34 5.09 -0.37 -3.39
C LEU A 34 5.22 1.15 -3.55
N ASP A 35 6.31 1.61 -4.16
CA ASP A 35 6.56 3.02 -4.43
C ASP A 35 5.50 3.61 -5.36
N ARG A 36 5.19 2.92 -6.46
CA ARG A 36 4.13 3.31 -7.39
C ARG A 36 2.78 3.47 -6.68
N ILE A 37 2.39 2.52 -5.83
CA ILE A 37 1.13 2.61 -5.05
C ILE A 37 1.19 3.80 -4.09
N GLY A 38 2.33 4.01 -3.42
CA GLY A 38 2.53 5.12 -2.50
C GLY A 38 2.43 6.49 -3.18
N GLU A 39 3.02 6.65 -4.36
CA GLU A 39 2.92 7.87 -5.17
C GLU A 39 1.49 8.17 -5.58
N LEU A 40 0.73 7.16 -6.00
CA LEU A 40 -0.69 7.33 -6.35
C LEU A 40 -1.51 7.87 -5.17
N LEU A 41 -1.19 7.48 -3.93
CA LEU A 41 -1.86 7.99 -2.73
C LEU A 41 -1.39 9.42 -2.37
N ARG A 42 -0.09 9.69 -2.48
CA ARG A 42 0.48 11.03 -2.25
C ARG A 42 -0.10 12.07 -3.20
N GLN A 43 -0.28 11.72 -4.48
CA GLN A 43 -0.92 12.58 -5.49
C GLN A 43 -2.38 12.95 -5.14
N GLN A 44 -3.02 12.18 -4.25
CA GLN A 44 -4.36 12.47 -3.75
C GLN A 44 -4.35 13.26 -2.43
N GLY A 45 -3.18 13.76 -2.01
CA GLY A 45 -3.01 14.55 -0.79
C GLY A 45 -2.93 13.73 0.50
N LEU A 46 -2.77 12.41 0.42
CA LEU A 46 -2.67 11.55 1.59
C LEU A 46 -1.22 11.48 2.08
N SER A 47 -1.04 11.50 3.41
CA SER A 47 0.24 11.16 4.02
C SER A 47 0.50 9.66 3.91
N VAL A 48 1.67 9.25 3.41
CA VAL A 48 2.01 7.85 3.14
C VAL A 48 3.38 7.48 3.70
N SER A 49 3.43 6.36 4.44
CA SER A 49 4.66 5.69 4.85
C SER A 49 4.74 4.32 4.18
N ILE A 50 5.92 3.95 3.70
CA ILE A 50 6.19 2.66 3.05
C ILE A 50 7.25 1.93 3.88
N SER A 51 7.03 0.66 4.15
CA SER A 51 7.99 -0.23 4.80
C SER A 51 8.34 -1.37 3.84
N TYR A 52 9.64 -1.57 3.67
CA TYR A 52 10.23 -2.55 2.76
C TYR A 52 10.46 -3.89 3.44
#